data_AF-A0AAT9HAR3-F1
#
_entry.id   AF-A0AAT9HAR3-F1
#
_cell.length_a   1.000
_cell.length_b   1.000
_cell.length_c   1.000
_cell.angle_alpha   90.00
_cell.angle_beta   90.00
_cell.angle_gamma   90.00
#
_symmetry.space_group_name_H-M   'P 1'
#
loop_
_entity.id
_entity.type
_entity.pdbx_description
1 polymer ?
#
loop_
_entity_poly.entity_id
_entity_poly.type
_entity_poly.pdbx_seq_one_letter_code
_entity_poly.pdbx_strand_id
1 'polypeptide(L)' 'MTTTTTPRLKTKYREEIAGKLLEQFSYENVMQVPGLVKIVVNMGVGDAARDSS' A
#
# COMPACT_ATOMS: atom_id res chain seq x y z
N MET A 1 11.52 -23.35 -13.22
CA MET A 1 12.16 -22.19 -12.55
C MET A 1 11.08 -21.15 -12.33
N THR A 2 10.73 -20.84 -11.08
CA THR A 2 9.72 -19.82 -10.77
C THR A 2 10.35 -18.43 -10.85
N THR A 3 9.96 -17.64 -11.84
CA THR A 3 10.39 -16.25 -11.96
C THR A 3 9.73 -15.44 -10.84
N THR A 4 10.54 -14.96 -9.89
CA THR A 4 10.05 -14.08 -8.82
C THR A 4 9.85 -12.68 -9.40
N THR A 5 8.66 -12.41 -9.93
CA THR A 5 8.30 -11.09 -10.47
C THR A 5 7.96 -10.13 -9.33
N THR A 6 8.73 -9.05 -9.19
CA THR A 6 8.43 -7.99 -8.22
C THR A 6 7.10 -7.31 -8.57
N PRO A 7 6.17 -7.12 -7.62
CA PRO A 7 4.91 -6.44 -7.88
C PRO A 7 5.12 -5.01 -8.39
N ARG A 8 4.40 -4.62 -9.45
CA ARG A 8 4.52 -3.30 -10.10
C ARG A 8 4.45 -2.13 -9.11
N LEU A 9 3.54 -2.19 -8.14
CA LEU A 9 3.36 -1.12 -7.14
C LEU A 9 4.54 -1.04 -6.17
N LYS A 10 5.18 -2.17 -5.85
CA LYS A 10 6.37 -2.22 -4.99
C LYS A 10 7.57 -1.57 -5.68
N THR A 11 7.73 -1.83 -6.98
CA THR A 11 8.77 -1.18 -7.81
C THR A 11 8.53 0.32 -7.88
N LYS A 12 7.32 0.75 -8.27
CA LYS A 12 6.96 2.17 -8.35
C LYS A 12 7.16 2.93 -7.04
N TYR A 13 6.79 2.31 -5.91
CA TYR A 13 6.98 2.95 -4.60
C TYR A 13 8.46 3.22 -4.30
N ARG A 14 9.33 2.23 -4.55
CA ARG A 14 10.76 2.34 -4.25
C ARG A 14 11.50 3.29 -5.17
N GLU A 15 11.19 3.26 -6.46
CA GLU A 15 11.94 4.03 -7.47
C GLU A 15 11.47 5.47 -7.59
N GLU A 16 10.18 5.73 -7.38
CA GLU A 16 9.58 7.04 -7.68
C GLU A 16 9.00 7.71 -6.43
N ILE A 17 8.15 7.00 -5.70
CA ILE A 17 7.31 7.63 -4.65
C ILE A 17 8.14 7.96 -3.42
N ALA A 18 9.00 7.04 -2.96
CA ALA A 18 9.78 7.23 -1.74
C ALA A 18 10.75 8.42 -1.84
N GLY A 19 11.41 8.59 -2.99
CA GLY A 19 12.29 9.74 -3.24
C GLY A 19 11.52 11.07 -3.25
N LYS A 20 10.38 11.11 -3.95
CA LYS A 20 9.51 12.29 -3.97
C LYS A 20 9.01 12.68 -2.57
N LEU A 21 8.65 11.70 -1.74
CA LEU A 21 8.22 11.95 -0.36
C LEU A 21 9.37 12.44 0.53
N LEU A 22 10.57 11.90 0.35
CA LEU A 22 11.78 12.34 1.05
C LEU A 22 12.07 13.82 0.76
N GLU A 23 12.05 14.22 -0.51
CA GLU A 23 12.28 15.60 -0.94
C GLU A 23 11.16 16.55 -0.50
N GLN A 24 9.90 16.17 -0.75
CA GLN A 24 8.74 17.00 -0.47
C GLN A 24 8.60 17.35 1.02
N PHE A 25 8.93 16.40 1.90
CA PHE A 25 8.78 16.56 3.35
C PHE A 25 10.12 16.72 4.08
N SER A 26 11.23 16.72 3.34
CA SER A 26 12.60 16.91 3.87
C SER A 26 12.91 16.00 5.06
N TYR A 27 12.57 14.71 4.97
CA TYR A 27 12.91 13.77 6.04
C TYR A 27 14.44 13.61 6.16
N GLU A 28 14.96 13.60 7.39
CA GLU A 28 16.39 13.43 7.65
C GLU A 28 16.85 11.97 7.46
N ASN A 29 15.91 11.02 7.56
CA ASN A 29 16.20 9.59 7.46
C ASN A 29 15.25 8.91 6.47
N VAL A 30 15.80 8.10 5.57
CA VAL A 30 15.05 7.30 4.59
C VAL A 30 14.03 6.37 5.26
N MET A 31 14.31 5.90 6.47
CA MET A 31 13.39 5.04 7.23
C MET A 31 12.15 5.78 7.76
N GLN A 32 12.14 7.12 7.75
CA GLN A 32 10.97 7.93 8.12
C GLN A 32 9.96 8.07 6.97
N VAL A 33 10.33 7.69 5.75
CA VAL A 33 9.42 7.77 4.59
C VAL A 33 8.22 6.82 4.79
N PRO A 34 6.97 7.34 4.79
CA PRO A 34 5.80 6.55 5.15
C PRO A 34 5.46 5.47 4.11
N GLY A 35 5.24 4.24 4.57
CA GLY A 35 4.89 3.08 3.72
C GLY A 35 3.51 2.48 4.04
N LEU A 36 2.96 1.73 3.07
CA LEU A 36 1.69 1.01 3.24
C LEU A 36 1.87 -0.23 4.12
N VAL A 37 1.21 -0.25 5.28
CA VAL A 37 1.28 -1.38 6.23
C VAL A 37 0.23 -2.44 5.93
N LYS A 38 -1.04 -2.05 5.80
CA LYS A 38 -2.14 -2.95 5.47
C LYS A 38 -3.30 -2.20 4.84
N ILE A 39 -4.07 -2.89 4.01
CA ILE A 39 -5.38 -2.44 3.53
C ILE A 39 -6.41 -3.36 4.19
N VAL A 40 -7.28 -2.80 5.01
CA VAL A 40 -8.42 -3.55 5.58
C VAL A 40 -9.64 -3.25 4.74
N VAL A 41 -10.19 -4.28 4.09
CA VAL A 41 -11.47 -4.17 3.37
C VAL A 41 -12.55 -4.67 4.31
N ASN A 42 -13.37 -3.77 4.82
CA ASN A 42 -14.57 -4.14 5.57
C ASN A 42 -15.78 -4.06 4.64
N MET A 43 -16.44 -5.20 4.41
CA MET A 43 -17.69 -5.26 3.69
C MET A 43 -18.79 -5.47 4.74
N GLY A 44 -19.40 -4.38 5.20
CA GLY A 44 -20.47 -4.45 6.20
C GLY A 44 -21.67 -5.22 5.64
N VAL A 45 -21.79 -6.51 5.95
CA VAL A 45 -22.86 -7.40 5.44
C VAL A 45 -24.14 -7.36 6.29
N GLY A 46 -24.22 -6.42 7.24
CA GLY A 46 -25.27 -6.36 8.27
C GLY A 46 -26.70 -6.36 7.73
N ASP A 47 -26.96 -5.71 6.59
CA ASP A 47 -28.27 -5.72 5.93
C ASP A 47 -28.38 -6.82 4.84
N ALA A 48 -27.28 -7.17 4.18
CA ALA A 48 -27.24 -8.22 3.16
C ALA A 48 -27.47 -9.64 3.74
N ALA A 49 -27.30 -9.84 5.04
CA ALA A 49 -27.69 -11.07 5.73
C ALA A 49 -29.21 -11.15 6.06
N ARG A 50 -29.96 -10.04 5.98
CA ARG A 50 -31.40 -10.00 6.32
C ARG A 50 -32.31 -10.19 5.11
N ASP A 51 -31.81 -9.88 3.91
CA ASP A 51 -32.55 -10.02 2.64
C ASP A 51 -32.36 -11.39 1.95
N SER A 52 -31.80 -12.39 2.65
CA SER A 52 -31.70 -13.77 2.14
C SER A 52 -32.95 -14.62 2.41
N SER A 53 -34.06 -14.01 2.84
CA SER A 53 -35.35 -14.67 3.10
C SER A 53 -36.37 -14.39 2.00
#